data_AF-A0A1F9U662-F1
#
_entry.id   AF-A0A1F9U662-F1
#
_cell.length_a   1.000
_cell.length_b   1.000
_cell.length_c   1.000
_cell.angle_alpha   90.00
_cell.angle_beta   90.00
_cell.angle_gamma   90.00
#
_symmetry.space_group_name_H-M   'P 1'
#
loop_
_entity.id
_entity.type
_entity.pdbx_description
1 polymer ?
#
loop_
_entity_poly.entity_id
_entity_poly.type
_entity_poly.pdbx_seq_one_letter_code
_entity_poly.pdbx_strand_id
1 'polypeptide(L)'
;MAQAQVPADNISRSAALTQEAASLLIAKDYMAAFTLASKATELNPRNAQAWNYRAISHNKSGRFAEAYHDANAALELVPDNSLLLYSKAFALAGMGEGGAALFALKRCARLDPRFLPQYEQALQIPETADLLSIFEEPSPVLIAEPQPPDSPPGPLKRYLKLALLSLSGGILVALGLLNLASASWKEKIKTTVRLASSRIKNGKSRR
;
A
#
# COMPACT_ATOMS: atom_id res chain seq x y z
N MET A 1 4.19 -32.70 3.52
CA MET A 1 4.97 -32.91 2.28
C MET A 1 5.84 -31.68 2.07
N ALA A 2 7.16 -31.82 2.11
CA ALA A 2 8.07 -30.71 1.83
C ALA A 2 7.96 -30.37 0.34
N GLN A 3 7.54 -29.15 0.00
CA GLN A 3 7.56 -28.70 -1.39
C GLN A 3 9.03 -28.69 -1.85
N ALA A 4 9.34 -29.44 -2.91
CA ALA A 4 10.68 -29.48 -3.47
C ALA A 4 11.12 -28.06 -3.84
N GLN A 5 12.31 -27.67 -3.38
CA GLN A 5 12.85 -26.35 -3.62
C GLN A 5 13.21 -26.19 -5.10
N VAL A 6 12.74 -25.10 -5.73
CA VAL A 6 13.03 -24.82 -7.14
C VAL A 6 14.56 -24.66 -7.32
N PRO A 7 15.20 -25.37 -8.27
CA PRO A 7 16.63 -25.24 -8.51
C PRO A 7 17.05 -23.80 -8.82
N ALA A 8 18.21 -23.37 -8.34
CA ALA A 8 18.69 -21.99 -8.55
C ALA A 8 18.83 -21.62 -10.04
N ASP A 9 19.25 -22.56 -10.89
CA ASP A 9 19.29 -22.36 -12.34
C ASP A 9 17.90 -22.07 -12.94
N ASN A 10 16.89 -22.82 -12.50
CA ASN A 10 15.51 -22.61 -12.95
C ASN A 10 14.96 -21.24 -12.51
N ILE A 11 15.33 -20.77 -11.32
CA ILE A 11 14.94 -19.44 -10.83
C ILE A 11 15.53 -18.36 -11.74
N SER A 12 16.83 -18.40 -11.99
CA SER A 12 17.52 -17.43 -12.86
C SER A 12 16.99 -17.46 -14.29
N ARG A 13 16.76 -18.66 -14.84
CA ARG A 13 16.23 -18.82 -16.20
C ARG A 13 14.77 -18.37 -16.31
N SER A 14 13.94 -18.64 -15.30
CA SER A 14 12.57 -18.11 -15.22
C SER A 14 12.58 -16.59 -15.18
N ALA A 15 13.46 -15.97 -14.40
CA ALA A 15 13.58 -14.52 -14.32
C ALA A 15 13.97 -13.91 -15.68
N ALA A 16 14.95 -14.48 -16.39
CA ALA A 16 15.34 -14.03 -17.72
C ALA A 16 14.18 -14.09 -18.74
N LEU A 17 13.46 -15.21 -18.78
CA LEU A 17 12.29 -15.37 -19.64
C LEU A 17 11.16 -14.39 -19.26
N THR A 18 11.01 -14.07 -17.98
CA THR A 18 10.03 -13.10 -17.49
C THR A 18 10.36 -11.70 -18.00
N GLN A 19 11.64 -11.32 -17.99
CA GLN A 19 12.09 -10.03 -18.49
C GLN A 19 11.87 -9.89 -20.00
N GLU A 20 12.14 -10.96 -20.76
CA GLU A 20 11.88 -11.00 -22.20
C GLU A 20 10.37 -10.99 -22.50
N ALA A 21 9.55 -11.70 -21.71
CA ALA A 21 8.10 -11.59 -21.81
C ALA A 21 7.60 -10.15 -21.57
N ALA A 22 8.21 -9.42 -20.63
CA ALA A 22 7.88 -8.02 -20.38
C ALA A 22 8.13 -7.15 -21.62
N SER A 23 9.28 -7.29 -22.28
CA SER A 23 9.58 -6.49 -23.48
C SER A 23 8.62 -6.80 -24.63
N LEU A 24 8.21 -8.06 -24.78
CA LEU A 24 7.22 -8.47 -25.77
C LEU A 24 5.82 -7.92 -25.47
N LEU A 25 5.43 -7.81 -24.19
CA LEU A 25 4.19 -7.13 -23.81
C LEU A 25 4.20 -5.64 -24.21
N ILE A 26 5.35 -4.96 -24.08
CA ILE A 26 5.53 -3.56 -24.54
C ILE A 26 5.40 -3.50 -26.06
N ALA A 27 6.00 -4.46 -26.77
CA ALA A 27 5.91 -4.60 -28.21
C ALA A 27 4.51 -5.06 -28.71
N LYS A 28 3.57 -5.32 -27.78
CA LYS A 28 2.22 -5.85 -28.04
C LYS A 28 2.21 -7.23 -28.71
N ASP A 29 3.33 -7.97 -28.64
CA ASP A 29 3.40 -9.37 -29.07
C ASP A 29 2.92 -10.27 -27.93
N TYR A 30 1.60 -10.32 -27.74
CA TYR A 30 0.97 -11.05 -26.65
C TYR A 30 1.16 -12.57 -26.76
N MET A 31 1.33 -13.10 -27.98
CA MET A 31 1.54 -14.54 -28.21
C MET A 31 2.95 -14.97 -27.84
N ALA A 32 3.97 -14.21 -28.25
CA ALA A 32 5.34 -14.48 -27.85
C ALA A 32 5.50 -14.26 -26.33
N ALA A 33 4.93 -13.18 -25.79
CA ALA A 33 4.94 -12.93 -24.34
C ALA A 33 4.28 -14.07 -23.55
N PHE A 34 3.13 -14.59 -24.03
CA PHE A 34 2.46 -15.73 -23.42
C PHE A 34 3.36 -16.98 -23.39
N THR A 35 4.05 -17.25 -24.50
CA THR A 35 4.91 -18.43 -24.63
C THR A 35 6.06 -18.38 -23.63
N LEU A 36 6.74 -17.23 -23.53
CA LEU A 36 7.85 -17.06 -22.59
C LEU A 36 7.39 -17.03 -21.13
N ALA A 37 6.29 -16.34 -20.84
CA ALA A 37 5.70 -16.32 -19.50
C ALA A 37 5.26 -17.73 -19.05
N SER A 38 4.67 -18.53 -19.93
CA SER A 38 4.29 -19.92 -19.65
C SER A 38 5.51 -20.76 -19.28
N LYS A 39 6.57 -20.70 -20.08
CA LYS A 39 7.83 -21.40 -19.79
C LYS A 39 8.46 -20.92 -18.47
N ALA A 40 8.39 -19.63 -18.18
CA ALA A 40 8.86 -19.08 -16.91
C ALA A 40 8.08 -19.62 -15.71
N THR A 41 6.76 -19.79 -15.82
CA THR A 41 5.92 -20.40 -14.77
C THR A 41 6.19 -21.89 -14.58
N GLU A 42 6.51 -22.62 -15.65
CA GLU A 42 6.89 -24.05 -15.56
C GLU A 42 8.24 -24.23 -14.85
N LEU A 43 9.22 -23.39 -15.16
CA LEU A 43 10.54 -23.44 -14.52
C LEU A 43 10.48 -23.00 -13.05
N ASN A 44 9.69 -21.98 -12.75
CA ASN A 44 9.52 -21.47 -11.40
C ASN A 44 8.05 -21.10 -11.13
N PRO A 45 7.26 -22.03 -10.57
CA PRO A 45 5.86 -21.76 -10.22
C PRO A 45 5.69 -20.67 -9.15
N ARG A 46 6.76 -20.26 -8.45
CA ARG A 46 6.74 -19.18 -7.45
C ARG A 46 7.06 -17.80 -8.03
N ASN A 47 7.21 -17.69 -9.36
CA ASN A 47 7.43 -16.41 -10.02
C ASN A 47 6.09 -15.70 -10.30
N ALA A 48 5.61 -14.90 -9.34
CA ALA A 48 4.33 -14.18 -9.45
C ALA A 48 4.27 -13.22 -10.65
N GLN A 49 5.40 -12.65 -11.08
CA GLN A 49 5.45 -11.74 -12.22
C GLN A 49 5.27 -12.49 -13.55
N ALA A 50 5.84 -13.69 -13.69
CA ALA A 50 5.59 -14.55 -14.85
C ALA A 50 4.09 -14.90 -14.98
N TRP A 51 3.45 -15.27 -13.86
CA TRP A 51 2.00 -15.50 -13.83
C TRP A 51 1.22 -14.25 -14.25
N ASN A 52 1.62 -13.07 -13.78
CA ASN A 52 0.98 -11.82 -14.18
C ASN A 52 1.11 -11.54 -15.68
N TYR A 53 2.29 -11.72 -16.25
CA TYR A 53 2.51 -11.50 -17.68
C TYR A 53 1.72 -12.48 -18.54
N ARG A 54 1.59 -13.74 -18.09
CA ARG A 54 0.70 -14.70 -18.71
C ARG A 54 -0.77 -14.25 -18.63
N ALA A 55 -1.21 -13.75 -17.47
CA ALA A 55 -2.55 -13.19 -17.29
C ALA A 55 -2.82 -11.99 -18.21
N ILE A 56 -1.85 -11.06 -18.35
CA ILE A 56 -1.96 -9.91 -19.25
C ILE A 56 -2.11 -10.38 -20.70
N SER A 57 -1.29 -11.34 -21.15
CA SER A 57 -1.41 -11.92 -22.49
C SER A 57 -2.77 -12.57 -22.72
N HIS A 58 -3.30 -13.30 -21.72
CA HIS A 58 -4.63 -13.89 -21.78
C HIS A 58 -5.73 -12.83 -21.88
N ASN A 59 -5.69 -11.80 -21.04
CA ASN A 59 -6.62 -10.66 -21.09
C ASN A 59 -6.63 -9.99 -22.47
N LYS A 60 -5.46 -9.73 -23.04
CA LYS A 60 -5.33 -9.12 -24.37
C LYS A 60 -5.72 -10.04 -25.53
N SER A 61 -5.81 -11.35 -25.27
CA SER A 61 -6.32 -12.32 -26.24
C SER A 61 -7.81 -12.65 -26.03
N GLY A 62 -8.51 -11.96 -25.12
CA GLY A 62 -9.91 -12.25 -24.78
C GLY A 62 -10.14 -13.54 -23.99
N ARG A 63 -9.07 -14.19 -23.51
CA ARG A 63 -9.13 -15.42 -22.71
C ARG A 63 -9.23 -15.09 -21.22
N PHE A 64 -10.36 -14.49 -20.84
CA PHE A 64 -10.51 -13.86 -19.53
C PHE A 64 -10.55 -14.84 -18.35
N ALA A 65 -11.14 -16.03 -18.53
CA ALA A 65 -11.18 -17.05 -17.47
C ALA A 65 -9.77 -17.53 -17.10
N GLU A 66 -8.93 -17.78 -18.09
CA GLU A 66 -7.53 -18.16 -17.90
C GLU A 66 -6.73 -17.02 -17.28
N ALA A 67 -6.96 -15.77 -17.70
CA ALA A 67 -6.34 -14.61 -17.08
C ALA A 67 -6.71 -14.47 -15.60
N TYR A 68 -7.97 -14.74 -15.25
CA TYR A 68 -8.44 -14.72 -13.86
C TYR A 68 -7.72 -15.79 -13.03
N HIS A 69 -7.58 -17.01 -13.55
CA HIS A 69 -6.84 -18.07 -12.87
C HIS A 69 -5.37 -17.70 -12.64
N ASP A 70 -4.70 -17.19 -13.67
CA ASP A 70 -3.30 -16.77 -13.58
C ASP A 70 -3.10 -15.61 -12.59
N ALA A 71 -3.99 -14.62 -12.62
CA ALA A 71 -3.94 -13.50 -11.68
C ALA A 71 -4.16 -13.95 -10.23
N ASN A 72 -5.05 -14.92 -9.98
CA ASN A 72 -5.23 -15.48 -8.64
C ASN A 72 -4.01 -16.30 -8.20
N ALA A 73 -3.44 -17.13 -9.07
CA ALA A 73 -2.20 -17.86 -8.75
C ALA A 73 -1.06 -16.89 -8.39
N ALA A 74 -0.94 -15.77 -9.10
CA ALA A 74 0.01 -14.72 -8.74
C ALA A 74 -0.32 -14.06 -7.38
N LEU A 75 -1.60 -13.78 -7.11
CA LEU A 75 -2.05 -13.18 -5.84
C LEU A 75 -1.90 -14.12 -4.65
N GLU A 76 -1.97 -15.44 -4.83
CA GLU A 76 -1.65 -16.40 -3.76
C GLU A 76 -0.19 -16.28 -3.31
N LEU A 77 0.71 -15.94 -4.23
CA LEU A 77 2.12 -15.69 -3.94
C LEU A 77 2.36 -14.29 -3.37
N VAL A 78 1.66 -13.28 -3.90
CA VAL A 78 1.80 -11.86 -3.49
C VAL A 78 0.41 -11.20 -3.34
N PRO A 79 -0.26 -11.35 -2.17
CA PRO A 79 -1.67 -10.97 -2.01
C PRO A 79 -2.01 -9.47 -2.12
N ASP A 80 -1.05 -8.60 -1.83
CA ASP A 80 -1.24 -7.13 -1.80
C ASP A 80 -0.41 -6.45 -2.89
N ASN A 81 -0.52 -6.94 -4.13
CA ASN A 81 0.10 -6.33 -5.30
C ASN A 81 -0.95 -5.65 -6.19
N SER A 82 -0.79 -4.35 -6.43
CA SER A 82 -1.72 -3.55 -7.24
C SER A 82 -1.79 -4.03 -8.69
N LEU A 83 -0.66 -4.43 -9.30
CA LEU A 83 -0.62 -4.90 -10.69
C LEU A 83 -1.38 -6.20 -10.87
N LEU A 84 -1.24 -7.14 -9.92
CA LEU A 84 -1.96 -8.42 -9.96
C LEU A 84 -3.47 -8.23 -9.76
N LEU A 85 -3.87 -7.33 -8.84
CA LEU A 85 -5.27 -6.96 -8.66
C LEU A 85 -5.85 -6.27 -9.90
N TYR A 86 -5.06 -5.48 -10.62
CA TYR A 86 -5.47 -4.88 -11.88
C TYR A 86 -5.70 -5.94 -12.96
N SER A 87 -4.76 -6.87 -13.15
CA SER A 87 -4.92 -7.98 -14.10
C SER A 87 -6.15 -8.82 -13.79
N LYS A 88 -6.44 -9.04 -12.51
CA LYS A 88 -7.68 -9.70 -12.05
C LYS A 88 -8.92 -8.87 -12.36
N ALA A 89 -8.89 -7.55 -12.13
CA ALA A 89 -10.00 -6.66 -12.42
C ALA A 89 -10.34 -6.64 -13.92
N PHE A 90 -9.32 -6.62 -14.79
CA PHE A 90 -9.48 -6.72 -16.24
C PHE A 90 -10.13 -8.06 -16.62
N ALA A 91 -9.62 -9.18 -16.09
CA ALA A 91 -10.20 -10.49 -16.35
C ALA A 91 -11.68 -10.56 -15.94
N LEU A 92 -12.01 -10.06 -14.74
CA LEU A 92 -13.40 -10.01 -14.26
C LEU A 92 -14.30 -9.13 -15.13
N ALA A 93 -13.80 -7.97 -15.59
CA ALA A 93 -14.55 -7.10 -16.49
C ALA A 93 -14.86 -7.81 -17.81
N GLY A 94 -13.88 -8.50 -18.40
CA GLY A 94 -14.08 -9.27 -19.63
C GLY A 94 -14.99 -10.50 -19.47
N MET A 95 -15.13 -11.02 -18.25
CA MET A 95 -16.11 -12.05 -17.91
C MET A 95 -17.53 -11.50 -17.69
N GLY A 96 -17.72 -10.17 -17.72
CA GLY A 96 -19.00 -9.52 -17.40
C GLY A 96 -19.27 -9.38 -15.89
N GLU A 97 -18.30 -9.71 -15.04
CA GLU A 97 -18.41 -9.66 -13.58
C GLU A 97 -18.08 -8.25 -13.06
N GLY A 98 -18.87 -7.26 -13.50
CA GLY A 98 -18.56 -5.84 -13.30
C GLY A 98 -18.41 -5.41 -11.84
N GLY A 99 -19.28 -5.90 -10.95
CA GLY A 99 -19.18 -5.60 -9.52
C GLY A 99 -17.90 -6.14 -8.88
N ALA A 100 -17.47 -7.35 -9.27
CA ALA A 100 -16.23 -7.94 -8.78
C ALA A 100 -15.00 -7.24 -9.37
N ALA A 101 -15.05 -6.83 -10.64
CA ALA A 101 -14.02 -6.04 -11.30
C ALA A 101 -13.82 -4.70 -10.59
N LEU A 102 -14.91 -3.97 -10.29
CA LEU A 102 -14.87 -2.71 -9.58
C LEU A 102 -14.30 -2.86 -8.16
N PHE A 103 -14.63 -3.94 -7.45
CA PHE A 103 -14.05 -4.24 -6.14
C PHE A 103 -12.54 -4.48 -6.21
N ALA A 104 -12.09 -5.27 -7.19
CA ALA A 104 -10.66 -5.51 -7.41
C ALA A 104 -9.91 -4.22 -7.79
N LEU A 105 -10.50 -3.39 -8.66
CA LEU A 105 -9.95 -2.11 -9.08
C LEU A 105 -9.90 -1.10 -7.93
N LYS A 106 -10.91 -1.06 -7.06
CA LYS A 106 -10.91 -0.26 -5.82
C LYS A 106 -9.75 -0.63 -4.90
N ARG A 107 -9.47 -1.93 -4.76
CA ARG A 107 -8.38 -2.42 -3.93
C ARG A 107 -7.03 -2.10 -4.57
N CYS A 108 -6.92 -2.25 -5.90
CA CYS A 108 -5.76 -1.82 -6.69
C CYS A 108 -5.43 -0.33 -6.47
N ALA A 109 -6.41 0.57 -6.67
CA ALA A 109 -6.25 2.01 -6.49
C ALA A 109 -5.91 2.44 -5.05
N ARG A 110 -6.32 1.65 -4.05
CA ARG A 110 -5.94 1.88 -2.65
C ARG A 110 -4.47 1.57 -2.39
N LEU A 111 -3.94 0.53 -3.01
CA LEU A 111 -2.54 0.13 -2.87
C LEU A 111 -1.61 1.02 -3.70
N ASP A 112 -2.05 1.41 -4.90
CA ASP A 112 -1.32 2.27 -5.81
C ASP A 112 -2.24 3.36 -6.38
N PRO A 113 -2.12 4.60 -5.89
CA PRO A 113 -2.95 5.72 -6.33
C PRO A 113 -2.87 6.04 -7.83
N ARG A 114 -1.89 5.50 -8.58
CA ARG A 114 -1.81 5.68 -10.04
C ARG A 114 -3.02 5.08 -10.77
N PHE A 115 -3.72 4.12 -10.16
CA PHE A 115 -4.94 3.53 -10.69
C PHE A 115 -6.21 4.25 -10.23
N LEU A 116 -6.11 5.30 -9.42
CA LEU A 116 -7.26 6.06 -8.94
C LEU A 116 -8.08 6.68 -10.07
N PRO A 117 -7.49 7.32 -11.11
CA PRO A 117 -8.27 7.87 -12.22
C PRO A 117 -9.10 6.81 -12.95
N GLN A 118 -8.53 5.61 -13.17
CA GLN A 118 -9.23 4.49 -13.80
C GLN A 118 -10.36 3.96 -12.91
N TYR A 119 -10.15 3.89 -11.60
CA TYR A 119 -11.21 3.53 -10.65
C TYR A 119 -12.34 4.57 -10.63
N GLU A 120 -12.02 5.86 -10.64
CA GLU A 120 -13.01 6.95 -10.69
C GLU A 120 -13.79 6.94 -12.00
N GLN A 121 -13.13 6.65 -13.13
CA GLN A 121 -13.79 6.44 -14.42
C GLN A 121 -14.76 5.25 -14.35
N ALA A 122 -14.36 4.11 -13.75
CA ALA A 122 -15.21 2.94 -13.59
C ALA A 122 -16.50 3.23 -12.80
N LEU A 123 -16.45 4.15 -11.81
CA LEU A 123 -17.63 4.54 -11.02
C LEU A 123 -18.65 5.37 -11.81
N GLN A 124 -18.23 6.02 -12.89
CA GLN A 124 -19.11 6.83 -13.74
C GLN A 124 -19.84 5.98 -14.79
N ILE A 125 -19.40 4.74 -15.00
CA ILE A 125 -20.00 3.82 -15.96
C ILE A 125 -21.24 3.18 -15.31
N PRO A 126 -22.41 3.21 -15.98
CA PRO A 126 -23.59 2.52 -15.50
C PRO A 126 -23.29 1.03 -15.28
N GLU A 127 -23.87 0.42 -14.25
CA GLU A 127 -23.69 -1.02 -13.96
C GLU A 127 -24.12 -1.93 -15.12
N THR A 128 -25.02 -1.44 -15.99
CA THR A 128 -25.48 -2.13 -17.20
C THR A 128 -24.50 -2.04 -18.37
N ALA A 129 -23.48 -1.18 -18.29
CA ALA A 129 -22.51 -0.98 -19.34
C ALA A 129 -21.26 -1.84 -19.09
N ASP A 130 -20.62 -2.25 -20.19
CA ASP A 130 -19.46 -3.12 -20.14
C ASP A 130 -18.23 -2.37 -19.59
N LEU A 131 -17.81 -2.75 -18.38
CA LEU A 131 -16.60 -2.22 -17.75
C LEU A 131 -15.32 -2.58 -18.52
N LEU A 132 -15.34 -3.56 -19.43
CA LEU A 132 -14.18 -3.92 -20.24
C LEU A 132 -13.62 -2.73 -21.02
N SER A 133 -14.49 -1.79 -21.42
CA SER A 133 -14.13 -0.59 -22.19
C SER A 133 -13.12 0.35 -21.49
N ILE A 134 -12.92 0.25 -20.17
CA ILE A 134 -11.89 1.05 -19.48
C ILE A 134 -10.51 0.40 -19.51
N PHE A 135 -10.41 -0.84 -19.99
CA PHE A 135 -9.19 -1.66 -20.02
C PHE A 135 -8.58 -1.75 -21.44
N GLU A 136 -8.55 -0.65 -22.19
CA GLU A 136 -8.18 -0.69 -23.61
C GLU A 136 -6.68 -0.91 -23.88
N GLU A 137 -5.78 -0.32 -23.10
CA GLU A 137 -4.31 -0.45 -23.31
C GLU A 137 -3.62 -0.87 -22.00
N PRO A 138 -2.65 -1.80 -22.05
CA PRO A 138 -1.86 -2.06 -20.87
C PRO A 138 -1.05 -0.80 -20.59
N SER A 139 -1.48 -0.02 -19.59
CA SER A 139 -0.75 1.21 -19.24
C SER A 139 0.72 0.87 -18.99
N PRO A 140 1.69 1.74 -19.33
CA PRO A 140 3.11 1.48 -19.08
C PRO A 140 3.41 1.12 -17.62
N VAL A 141 2.53 1.53 -16.69
CA VAL A 141 2.52 1.16 -15.28
C VAL A 141 2.44 -0.36 -15.05
N LEU A 142 1.83 -1.12 -15.96
CA LEU A 142 1.68 -2.58 -15.85
C LEU A 142 2.93 -3.36 -16.27
N ILE A 143 3.81 -2.74 -17.06
CA ILE A 143 4.96 -3.42 -17.68
C ILE A 143 6.29 -2.85 -17.21
N ALA A 144 6.32 -1.61 -16.74
CA ALA A 144 7.49 -1.03 -16.10
C ALA A 144 7.84 -1.81 -14.81
N GLU A 145 9.12 -2.11 -14.64
CA GLU A 145 9.66 -2.45 -13.31
C GLU A 145 9.12 -1.42 -12.30
N PRO A 146 8.85 -1.84 -11.05
CA PRO A 146 8.50 -0.89 -10.00
C PRO A 146 9.56 0.20 -10.01
N GLN A 147 9.19 1.40 -10.50
CA GLN A 147 10.10 2.53 -10.47
C GLN A 147 10.49 2.66 -9.00
N PRO A 148 11.80 2.74 -8.66
CA PRO A 148 12.18 3.11 -7.31
C PRO A 148 11.35 4.34 -6.97
N PRO A 149 10.63 4.34 -5.84
CA PRO A 149 9.46 5.18 -5.67
C PRO A 149 9.81 6.63 -6.02
N ASP A 150 9.34 7.10 -7.19
CA ASP A 150 9.57 8.49 -7.64
C ASP A 150 8.92 9.50 -6.69
N SER A 151 8.23 9.02 -5.66
CA SER A 151 8.33 9.58 -4.31
C SER A 151 8.01 8.46 -3.31
N PRO A 152 8.82 8.22 -2.25
CA PRO A 152 8.32 7.44 -1.14
C PRO A 152 7.02 8.11 -0.64
N PRO A 153 5.94 7.37 -0.33
CA PRO A 153 4.86 7.96 0.46
C PRO A 153 5.51 8.33 1.78
N GLY A 154 5.87 9.62 1.93
CA GLY A 154 6.79 10.04 2.96
C GLY A 154 6.35 9.46 4.30
N PRO A 155 7.11 8.53 4.92
CA PRO A 155 6.79 8.04 6.26
C PRO A 155 6.69 9.25 7.20
N LEU A 156 7.47 10.29 6.90
CA LEU A 156 7.42 11.59 7.55
C LEU A 156 6.01 12.17 7.65
N LYS A 157 5.12 12.18 6.64
CA LYS A 157 3.83 12.89 6.83
C LYS A 157 2.90 12.19 7.83
N ARG A 158 2.93 10.85 7.89
CA ARG A 158 2.15 10.06 8.88
C ARG A 158 2.79 10.15 10.26
N TYR A 159 4.11 9.99 10.36
CA TYR A 159 4.85 10.12 11.62
C TYR A 159 4.92 11.56 12.14
N LEU A 160 4.97 12.58 11.27
CA LEU A 160 4.97 13.99 11.64
C LEU A 160 3.60 14.40 12.16
N LYS A 161 2.50 13.93 11.55
CA LYS A 161 1.16 14.12 12.12
C LYS A 161 1.07 13.49 13.52
N LEU A 162 1.52 12.24 13.68
CA LEU A 162 1.52 11.55 14.98
C LEU A 162 2.48 12.19 16.00
N ALA A 163 3.67 12.62 15.57
CA ALA A 163 4.67 13.26 16.39
C ALA A 163 4.21 14.64 16.85
N LEU A 164 3.61 15.45 15.97
CA LEU A 164 3.00 16.75 16.32
C LEU A 164 1.83 16.57 17.30
N LEU A 165 1.00 15.54 17.11
CA LEU A 165 -0.06 15.17 18.06
C LEU A 165 0.50 14.75 19.43
N SER A 166 1.63 14.02 19.44
CA SER A 166 2.28 13.61 20.70
C SER A 166 3.01 14.76 21.42
N LEU A 167 3.67 15.66 20.68
CA LEU A 167 4.40 16.79 21.24
C LEU A 167 3.45 17.81 21.87
N SER A 168 2.33 18.11 21.19
CA SER A 168 1.30 19.01 21.71
C SER A 168 0.65 18.46 22.99
N GLY A 169 0.38 17.15 23.05
CA GLY A 169 -0.07 16.48 24.27
C GLY A 169 0.96 16.54 25.41
N GLY A 170 2.24 16.27 25.11
CA GLY A 170 3.32 16.30 26.10
C GLY A 170 3.56 17.70 26.69
N ILE A 171 3.50 18.75 25.86
CA ILE A 171 3.64 20.14 26.29
C ILE A 171 2.49 20.54 27.23
N LEU A 172 1.26 20.14 26.94
CA LEU A 172 0.09 20.41 27.79
C LEU A 172 0.21 19.75 29.18
N VAL A 173 0.68 18.49 29.24
CA VAL A 173 0.91 17.80 30.51
C VAL A 173 2.02 18.48 31.33
N ALA A 174 3.13 18.85 30.67
CA ALA A 174 4.24 19.53 31.33
C ALA A 174 3.84 20.91 31.89
N LEU A 175 3.11 21.71 31.12
CA LEU A 175 2.58 23.00 31.57
C LEU A 175 1.57 22.85 32.71
N GLY A 176 0.72 21.82 32.66
CA GLY A 176 -0.20 21.48 33.75
C GLY A 176 0.53 21.16 35.06
N LEU A 177 1.54 20.30 35.00
CA LEU A 177 2.36 19.93 36.17
C LEU A 177 3.15 21.12 36.73
N LEU A 178 3.69 21.98 35.86
CA LEU A 178 4.43 23.17 36.28
C LEU A 178 3.51 24.18 36.98
N ASN A 179 2.26 24.33 36.51
CA ASN A 179 1.26 25.17 37.17
C ASN A 179 0.90 24.63 38.57
N LEU A 180 0.68 23.32 38.71
CA LEU A 180 0.45 22.65 40.00
C LEU A 180 1.63 22.83 40.97
N ALA A 181 2.86 22.64 40.49
CA ALA A 181 4.06 22.85 41.29
C ALA A 181 4.18 24.31 41.75
N SER A 182 3.87 25.28 40.88
CA SER A 182 3.88 26.70 41.24
C SER A 182 2.84 27.07 42.30
N ALA A 183 1.67 26.43 42.28
CA ALA A 183 0.64 26.61 43.30
C ALA A 183 1.10 26.08 44.67
N SER A 184 1.74 24.91 44.68
CA SER A 184 2.33 24.33 45.88
C SER A 184 3.43 25.23 46.48
N TRP A 185 4.32 25.77 45.64
CA TRP A 185 5.38 26.69 46.05
C TRP A 185 4.85 27.99 46.65
N LYS A 186 3.78 28.56 46.06
CA LYS A 186 3.13 29.77 46.59
C LYS A 186 2.56 29.56 47.98
N GLU A 187 1.92 28.42 48.25
CA GLU A 187 1.38 28.13 49.59
C GLU A 187 2.49 27.87 50.62
N LYS A 188 3.58 27.23 50.22
CA LYS A 188 4.75 27.03 51.10
C LYS A 188 5.42 28.36 51.48
N ILE A 189 5.50 29.33 50.55
CA ILE A 189 6.03 30.66 50.84
C ILE A 189 5.09 31.47 51.74
N LYS A 190 3.76 31.40 51.52
CA LYS A 190 2.81 32.10 52.41
C LYS A 190 2.86 31.59 53.85
N THR A 191 2.99 30.28 54.03
CA THR A 191 3.07 29.67 55.36
C THR A 191 4.37 30.04 56.07
N THR A 192 5.52 30.04 55.38
CA THR A 192 6.80 30.46 55.97
C THR A 192 6.81 31.95 56.33
N VAL A 193 6.25 32.81 55.49
CA VAL A 193 6.11 34.24 55.78
C VAL A 193 5.18 34.46 56.98
N ARG A 194 4.02 33.80 57.06
CA ARG A 194 3.11 33.89 58.22
C ARG A 194 3.77 33.45 59.53
N LEU A 195 4.52 32.34 59.49
CA LEU A 195 5.27 31.84 60.65
C LEU A 195 6.35 32.84 61.09
N ALA A 196 7.10 33.41 60.14
CA ALA A 196 8.09 34.45 60.43
C ALA A 196 7.46 35.73 61.02
N SER A 197 6.34 36.18 60.48
CA SER A 197 5.61 37.36 60.99
C SER A 197 5.03 37.15 62.39
N SER A 198 4.57 35.93 62.71
CA SER A 198 4.06 35.59 64.05
C SER A 198 5.14 35.60 65.13
N ARG A 199 6.36 35.14 64.79
CA ARG A 199 7.54 35.18 65.69
C ARG A 199 7.99 36.61 66.00
N ILE A 200 7.92 37.51 65.03
CA ILE A 200 8.28 38.93 65.21
C ILE A 200 7.25 39.65 66.11
N LYS A 201 5.95 39.33 66.00
CA LYS A 201 4.91 39.88 66.90
C LYS A 201 5.04 39.37 68.33
N ASN A 202 5.30 38.07 68.54
CA ASN A 202 5.43 37.51 69.89
C ASN A 202 6.74 37.90 70.62
N GLY A 203 7.77 38.33 69.89
CA GLY A 203 9.00 38.88 70.47
C GLY A 203 8.87 40.30 71.04
N LYS A 204 7.85 41.07 70.62
CA LYS A 204 7.60 42.44 71.09
C LYS A 204 6.68 42.55 72.33
N SER A 205 6.07 41.45 72.77
CA SER A 205 5.16 41.42 73.93
C SER A 205 5.86 41.04 75.26
N ARG A 206 7.19 40.87 75.27
CA ARG A 206 7.98 40.42 76.43
C ARG A 206 8.98 41.47 76.94
N ARG A 207 8.76 42.76 76.67
CA ARG A 207 9.50 43.86 77.31
C ARG A 207 8.53 44.88 77.86
#